data_AF-K2MK13-F1
#
_entry.id   AF-K2MK13-F1
#
_cell.length_a   1.000
_cell.length_b   1.000
_cell.length_c   1.000
_cell.angle_alpha   90.00
_cell.angle_beta   90.00
_cell.angle_gamma   90.00
#
_symmetry.space_group_name_H-M   'P 1'
#
loop_
_entity.id
_entity.type
_entity.pdbx_description
1 polymer ?
#
loop_
_entity_poly.entity_id
_entity_poly.type
_entity_poly.pdbx_seq_one_letter_code
_entity_poly.pdbx_strand_id
1 'polypeptide(L)'
;MLAGNYSQTAAVVDQEEGGAVESGLLLVKGEVRGSGESKEIHWKATDDVPRKSFGEQDSLMQLVGGGGSGVKMEDGTLVFPVEGTKKGESENNGKTVSLLMYASDDSGWKLSTGMSDGGCSDPSVVEWEKDKLMMMTACDDGRRRVYESGDKGKSWTEALGTLSRVWGNPRGDKAKGVGSGFITATVGGD
;
A
#
# COMPACT_ATOMS: atom_id res chain seq x y z
N MET A 1 -11.61 -1.75 -4.67
CA MET A 1 -11.03 -0.46 -4.27
C MET A 1 -10.76 -0.51 -2.79
N LEU A 2 -9.57 -0.10 -2.36
CA LEU A 2 -9.22 0.04 -0.95
C LEU A 2 -9.21 1.53 -0.61
N ALA A 3 -9.88 1.92 0.47
CA ALA A 3 -9.94 3.31 0.91
C ALA A 3 -9.69 3.42 2.42
N GLY A 4 -9.14 4.56 2.86
CA GLY A 4 -9.12 4.89 4.28
C GLY A 4 -10.52 5.29 4.75
N ASN A 5 -10.91 4.81 5.93
CA ASN A 5 -12.14 5.20 6.62
C ASN A 5 -11.76 5.95 7.89
N TYR A 6 -12.29 7.17 8.05
CA TYR A 6 -11.98 8.05 9.17
C TYR A 6 -13.27 8.60 9.75
N SER A 7 -13.54 8.28 11.03
CA SER A 7 -14.67 8.82 11.78
C SER A 7 -14.16 9.64 12.96
N GLN A 8 -14.86 10.74 13.24
CA GLN A 8 -14.65 11.50 14.48
C GLN A 8 -15.56 10.90 15.55
N THR A 9 -14.97 10.42 16.64
CA THR A 9 -15.69 10.10 17.87
C THR A 9 -16.10 11.42 18.52
N ALA A 10 -17.40 11.59 18.81
CA ALA A 10 -17.87 12.78 19.51
C ALA A 10 -17.12 12.92 20.84
N ALA A 11 -16.56 14.12 21.09
CA ALA A 11 -15.88 14.41 22.35
C ALA A 11 -16.86 14.21 23.50
N VAL A 12 -16.65 13.18 24.33
CA VAL A 12 -17.28 13.11 25.63
C VAL A 12 -16.62 14.20 26.45
N VAL A 13 -17.40 15.23 26.77
CA VAL A 13 -17.03 16.31 27.68
C VAL A 13 -16.55 15.63 28.97
N ASP A 14 -15.25 15.69 29.26
CA ASP A 14 -14.58 15.41 30.55
C ASP A 14 -13.32 14.52 30.51
N GLN A 15 -12.68 14.27 29.36
CA GLN A 15 -11.27 13.81 29.36
C GLN A 15 -10.45 14.46 28.24
N GLU A 16 -9.28 14.98 28.64
CA GLU A 16 -8.12 15.55 27.93
C GLU A 16 -8.19 15.73 26.40
N GLU A 17 -7.77 16.92 25.95
CA GLU A 17 -7.61 17.31 24.54
C GLU A 17 -6.92 16.23 23.69
N GLY A 18 -7.71 15.55 22.85
CA GLY A 18 -7.20 14.58 21.88
C GLY A 18 -8.23 13.53 21.51
N GLY A 19 -9.33 13.92 20.86
CA GLY A 19 -10.31 12.96 20.34
C GLY A 19 -9.63 11.95 19.41
N ALA A 20 -9.51 10.70 19.84
CA ALA A 20 -8.88 9.64 19.07
C ALA A 20 -9.68 9.42 17.78
N VAL A 21 -9.11 9.77 16.62
CA VAL A 21 -9.72 9.49 15.31
C VAL A 21 -9.70 7.97 15.10
N GLU A 22 -10.87 7.36 15.04
CA GLU A 22 -10.97 5.95 14.67
C GLU A 22 -10.65 5.84 13.17
N SER A 23 -9.58 5.11 12.84
CA SER A 23 -9.07 4.97 11.47
C SER A 23 -9.05 3.50 11.05
N GLY A 24 -9.65 3.21 9.89
CA GLY A 24 -9.79 1.87 9.33
C GLY A 24 -9.51 1.82 7.83
N LEU A 25 -9.55 0.60 7.29
CA LEU A 25 -9.50 0.36 5.85
C LEU A 25 -10.84 -0.22 5.40
N LEU A 26 -11.34 0.31 4.29
CA LEU A 26 -12.60 -0.09 3.67
C LEU A 26 -12.32 -0.73 2.32
N LEU A 27 -12.85 -1.93 2.10
CA LEU A 27 -12.82 -2.58 0.81
C LEU A 27 -14.18 -2.43 0.13
N VAL A 28 -14.15 -1.96 -1.12
CA VAL A 28 -15.35 -1.83 -1.96
C VAL A 28 -15.18 -2.64 -3.24
N LYS A 29 -16.16 -3.49 -3.54
CA LYS A 29 -16.20 -4.31 -4.76
C LYS A 29 -17.18 -3.71 -5.76
N GLY A 30 -16.66 -3.29 -6.92
CA GLY A 30 -17.46 -2.90 -8.08
C GLY A 30 -17.59 -4.08 -9.04
N GLU A 31 -18.80 -4.37 -9.49
CA GLU A 31 -19.09 -5.37 -10.54
C GLU A 31 -19.52 -4.63 -11.81
N VAL A 32 -18.73 -4.76 -12.87
CA VAL A 32 -19.09 -4.19 -14.19
C VAL A 32 -20.12 -5.10 -14.83
N ARG A 33 -21.28 -4.53 -15.20
CA ARG A 33 -22.37 -5.23 -15.90
C ARG A 33 -22.69 -4.55 -17.23
N GLY A 34 -23.39 -5.30 -18.09
CA GLY A 34 -23.81 -4.84 -19.41
C GLY A 34 -22.89 -5.27 -20.54
N SER A 35 -23.31 -4.99 -21.78
CA SER A 35 -22.58 -5.33 -23.00
C SER A 35 -22.70 -4.19 -24.01
N GLY A 36 -21.72 -4.04 -24.91
CA GLY A 36 -21.68 -2.94 -25.87
C GLY A 36 -21.44 -1.57 -25.20
N GLU A 37 -22.21 -0.57 -25.61
CA GLU A 37 -22.10 0.82 -25.14
C GLU A 37 -22.78 1.07 -23.77
N SER A 38 -23.65 0.16 -23.33
CA SER A 38 -24.35 0.29 -22.05
C SER A 38 -23.67 -0.56 -20.98
N LYS A 39 -22.63 0.02 -20.37
CA LYS A 39 -21.93 -0.57 -19.22
C LYS A 39 -22.25 0.21 -17.95
N GLU A 40 -22.50 -0.51 -16.87
CA GLU A 40 -22.74 0.05 -15.55
C GLU A 40 -21.84 -0.60 -14.51
N ILE A 41 -21.64 0.08 -13.38
CA ILE A 41 -20.85 -0.44 -12.26
C ILE A 41 -21.78 -0.55 -11.05
N HIS A 42 -22.00 -1.78 -10.60
CA HIS A 42 -22.69 -2.06 -9.35
C HIS A 42 -21.69 -2.12 -8.20
N TRP A 43 -21.74 -1.13 -7.32
CA TRP A 43 -20.97 -1.13 -6.09
C TRP A 43 -21.69 -1.97 -5.04
N LYS A 44 -21.01 -3.02 -4.56
CA LYS A 44 -21.48 -3.84 -3.44
C LYS A 44 -21.21 -3.13 -2.12
N ALA A 45 -21.90 -3.59 -1.07
CA ALA A 45 -21.68 -3.14 0.29
C ALA A 45 -20.18 -3.21 0.65
N THR A 46 -19.78 -2.28 1.49
CA THR A 46 -18.39 -2.13 1.89
C THR A 46 -18.07 -3.14 2.98
N ASP A 47 -16.99 -3.89 2.79
CA ASP A 47 -16.46 -4.79 3.80
C ASP A 47 -15.36 -4.05 4.54
N ASP A 48 -15.53 -3.86 5.85
CA ASP A 48 -14.44 -3.41 6.71
C ASP A 48 -13.32 -4.46 6.64
N VAL A 49 -12.09 -4.01 6.45
CA VAL A 49 -10.91 -4.89 6.52
C VAL A 49 -10.41 -4.87 7.97
N PRO A 50 -10.73 -5.89 8.79
CA PRO A 50 -10.48 -5.79 10.22
C PRO A 50 -8.98 -5.83 10.47
N ARG A 51 -8.40 -4.84 11.17
CA ARG A 51 -6.97 -4.83 11.52
C ARG A 51 -6.51 -6.10 12.22
N LYS A 52 -7.41 -6.78 12.95
CA LYS A 52 -7.15 -8.07 13.61
C LYS A 52 -6.72 -9.20 12.64
N SER A 53 -7.02 -9.07 11.35
CA SER A 53 -6.59 -10.03 10.32
C SER A 53 -5.11 -9.92 9.94
N PHE A 54 -4.42 -8.84 10.37
CA PHE A 54 -3.02 -8.58 10.02
C PHE A 54 -1.98 -9.20 10.97
N GLY A 55 -2.42 -9.92 12.02
CA GLY A 55 -1.52 -10.54 13.00
C GLY A 55 -0.87 -9.54 13.96
N GLU A 56 0.23 -9.95 14.61
CA GLU A 56 0.98 -9.19 15.62
C GLU A 56 1.83 -8.09 14.95
N GLN A 57 1.16 -7.03 14.49
CA GLN A 57 1.79 -5.80 13.99
C GLN A 57 1.50 -4.65 14.97
N ASP A 58 1.73 -4.90 16.27
CA ASP A 58 1.55 -3.93 17.37
C ASP A 58 2.44 -2.69 17.25
N SER A 59 3.35 -2.68 16.28
CA SER A 59 4.28 -1.60 15.99
C SER A 59 3.79 -0.59 14.94
N LEU A 60 2.55 -0.67 14.43
CA LEU A 60 2.00 0.31 13.49
C LEU A 60 0.90 1.17 14.12
N MET A 61 1.06 2.50 14.07
CA MET A 61 0.05 3.46 14.56
C MET A 61 -1.14 3.58 13.61
N GLN A 62 -0.85 3.57 12.32
CA GLN A 62 -1.82 3.80 11.26
C GLN A 62 -1.45 2.94 10.05
N LEU A 63 -2.47 2.53 9.28
CA LEU A 63 -2.33 1.85 8.01
C LEU A 63 -3.28 2.50 7.00
N VAL A 64 -2.77 2.90 5.84
CA VAL A 64 -3.53 3.56 4.76
C VAL A 64 -3.19 2.92 3.42
N GLY A 65 -4.06 3.07 2.42
CA GLY A 65 -3.72 2.67 1.05
C GLY A 65 -2.64 3.59 0.46
N GLY A 66 -1.68 3.04 -0.28
CA GLY A 66 -0.62 3.83 -0.94
C GLY A 66 -1.08 4.62 -2.17
N GLY A 67 -2.37 4.56 -2.50
CA GLY A 67 -2.93 5.14 -3.70
C GLY A 67 -2.63 4.33 -4.97
N GLY A 68 -3.16 4.80 -6.11
CA GLY A 68 -2.94 4.15 -7.40
C GLY A 68 -3.62 2.78 -7.55
N SER A 69 -2.95 1.87 -8.25
CA SER A 69 -3.45 0.54 -8.59
C SER A 69 -2.74 -0.54 -7.79
N GLY A 70 -3.51 -1.54 -7.33
CA GLY A 70 -2.97 -2.83 -6.93
C GLY A 70 -2.76 -3.75 -8.14
N VAL A 71 -2.27 -4.95 -7.89
CA VAL A 71 -2.05 -5.98 -8.91
C VAL A 71 -2.80 -7.28 -8.56
N LYS A 72 -3.30 -7.96 -9.59
CA LYS A 72 -3.70 -9.37 -9.51
C LYS A 72 -2.55 -10.19 -10.07
N MET A 73 -1.94 -11.01 -9.23
CA MET A 73 -0.82 -11.87 -9.62
C MET A 73 -1.28 -13.02 -10.52
N GLU A 74 -0.35 -13.68 -11.22
CA GLU A 74 -0.62 -14.87 -12.05
C GLU A 74 -1.34 -15.99 -11.26
N ASP A 75 -0.96 -16.17 -9.99
CA ASP A 75 -1.58 -17.17 -9.10
C ASP A 75 -2.97 -16.78 -8.59
N GLY A 76 -3.49 -15.62 -9.00
CA GLY A 76 -4.80 -15.10 -8.60
C GLY A 76 -4.78 -14.20 -7.35
N THR A 77 -3.66 -14.10 -6.64
CA THR A 77 -3.52 -13.26 -5.44
C THR A 77 -3.78 -11.79 -5.78
N LEU A 78 -4.63 -11.13 -4.99
CA LEU A 78 -4.80 -9.68 -5.04
C LEU A 78 -3.80 -9.01 -4.10
N VAL A 79 -3.11 -7.98 -4.57
CA VAL A 79 -2.10 -7.25 -3.82
C VAL A 79 -2.36 -5.75 -3.92
N PHE A 80 -2.45 -5.09 -2.77
CA PHE A 80 -2.53 -3.64 -2.64
C PHE A 80 -1.27 -3.10 -1.96
N PRO A 81 -0.66 -2.03 -2.51
CA PRO A 81 0.37 -1.30 -1.80
C PRO A 81 -0.28 -0.46 -0.68
N VAL A 82 0.30 -0.50 0.52
CA VAL A 82 -0.20 0.21 1.70
C VAL A 82 0.95 0.87 2.46
N GLU A 83 0.64 1.90 3.22
CA GLU A 83 1.60 2.64 4.03
C GLU A 83 1.26 2.51 5.50
N GLY A 84 2.28 2.28 6.32
CA GLY A 84 2.17 2.23 7.76
C GLY A 84 3.06 3.26 8.44
N THR A 85 2.60 3.80 9.57
CA THR A 85 3.43 4.65 10.43
C THR A 85 3.96 3.83 11.59
N LYS A 86 5.29 3.73 11.73
CA LYS A 86 5.90 2.96 12.83
C LYS A 86 5.72 3.61 14.19
N LYS A 87 5.48 2.76 15.19
CA LYS A 87 5.41 3.04 16.63
C LYS A 87 6.57 2.32 17.33
N GLY A 88 7.37 3.02 18.13
CA GLY A 88 8.37 2.39 19.00
C GLY A 88 9.56 3.29 19.34
N GLU A 89 10.64 2.74 19.89
CA GLU A 89 11.85 3.50 20.25
C GLU A 89 12.97 3.40 19.21
N SER A 90 12.72 2.74 18.07
CA SER A 90 13.71 2.61 16.99
C SER A 90 13.94 3.92 16.24
N GLU A 91 15.02 4.00 15.45
CA GLU A 91 15.32 5.11 14.53
C GLU A 91 14.22 5.40 13.50
N ASN A 92 13.25 4.49 13.35
CA ASN A 92 12.11 4.62 12.46
C ASN A 92 10.81 4.99 13.19
N ASN A 93 10.85 5.36 14.47
CA ASN A 93 9.66 5.83 15.17
C ASN A 93 9.04 7.04 14.45
N GLY A 94 7.73 6.99 14.23
CA GLY A 94 6.99 8.02 13.51
C GLY A 94 7.28 8.08 12.00
N LYS A 95 8.21 7.27 11.48
CA LYS A 95 8.49 7.24 10.04
C LYS A 95 7.46 6.38 9.31
N THR A 96 7.11 6.84 8.11
CA THR A 96 6.31 6.06 7.16
C THR A 96 7.15 4.92 6.59
N VAL A 97 6.52 3.76 6.45
CA VAL A 97 7.04 2.61 5.74
C VAL A 97 6.01 2.10 4.76
N SER A 98 6.48 1.53 3.66
CA SER A 98 5.65 0.92 2.64
C SER A 98 5.60 -0.61 2.82
N LEU A 99 4.40 -1.16 2.67
CA LEU A 99 4.04 -2.57 2.90
C LEU A 99 3.10 -3.05 1.78
N LEU A 100 2.79 -4.34 1.80
CA LEU A 100 1.76 -4.94 0.96
C LEU A 100 0.64 -5.53 1.79
N MET A 101 -0.60 -5.29 1.36
CA MET A 101 -1.77 -6.01 1.82
C MET A 101 -2.22 -6.97 0.72
N TYR A 102 -2.34 -8.26 1.01
CA TYR A 102 -2.64 -9.26 0.00
C TYR A 102 -3.65 -10.30 0.48
N ALA A 103 -4.41 -10.85 -0.45
CA ALA A 103 -5.37 -11.93 -0.21
C ALA A 103 -5.40 -12.89 -1.40
N SER A 104 -5.45 -14.18 -1.11
CA SER A 104 -5.78 -15.21 -2.08
C SER A 104 -7.16 -15.74 -1.71
N ASP A 105 -8.11 -15.66 -2.63
CA ASP A 105 -9.45 -16.24 -2.49
C ASP A 105 -10.16 -15.83 -1.18
N ASP A 106 -10.74 -16.81 -0.46
CA ASP A 106 -11.48 -16.63 0.79
C ASP A 106 -10.59 -16.66 2.04
N SER A 107 -9.25 -16.64 1.88
CA SER A 107 -8.30 -16.81 3.00
C SER A 107 -8.10 -15.57 3.88
N GLY A 108 -8.86 -14.50 3.62
CA GLY A 108 -8.77 -13.22 4.31
C GLY A 108 -7.56 -12.38 3.90
N TRP A 109 -7.58 -11.10 4.30
CA TRP A 109 -6.48 -10.17 4.03
C TRP A 109 -5.32 -10.39 4.99
N LYS A 110 -4.11 -10.37 4.45
CA LYS A 110 -2.84 -10.44 5.17
C LYS A 110 -2.03 -9.18 4.91
N LEU A 111 -1.19 -8.83 5.88
CA LEU A 111 -0.21 -7.77 5.74
C LEU A 111 1.18 -8.39 5.63
N SER A 112 2.04 -7.80 4.80
CA SER A 112 3.44 -8.23 4.65
C SER A 112 4.21 -8.02 5.96
N THR A 113 5.11 -8.93 6.30
CA THR A 113 5.96 -8.81 7.51
C THR A 113 7.17 -7.92 7.26
N GLY A 114 7.73 -7.98 6.06
CA GLY A 114 8.75 -7.08 5.58
C GLY A 114 8.16 -5.78 5.05
N MET A 115 8.99 -4.75 5.02
CA MET A 115 8.62 -3.39 4.66
C MET A 115 9.82 -2.65 4.05
N SER A 116 9.57 -1.49 3.47
CA SER A 116 10.63 -0.58 3.01
C SER A 116 11.45 -0.01 4.18
N ASP A 117 12.54 0.67 3.84
CA ASP A 117 13.20 1.56 4.78
C ASP A 117 12.25 2.65 5.30
N GLY A 118 12.55 3.18 6.49
CA GLY A 118 11.80 4.26 7.10
C GLY A 118 11.97 5.57 6.34
N GLY A 119 10.87 6.30 6.18
CA GLY A 119 10.81 7.52 5.37
C GLY A 119 10.52 7.23 3.90
N CYS A 120 9.95 6.06 3.58
CA CYS A 120 9.55 5.70 2.22
C CYS A 120 8.02 5.48 2.15
N SER A 121 7.35 6.31 1.36
CA SER A 121 5.90 6.39 1.18
C SER A 121 5.49 6.24 -0.29
N ASP A 122 4.20 6.44 -0.56
CA ASP A 122 3.57 6.43 -1.87
C ASP A 122 3.90 5.18 -2.71
N PRO A 123 3.74 3.96 -2.14
CA PRO A 123 4.17 2.74 -2.80
C PRO A 123 3.33 2.43 -4.04
N SER A 124 4.01 1.98 -5.09
CA SER A 124 3.40 1.41 -6.29
C SER A 124 3.96 0.01 -6.52
N VAL A 125 3.10 -0.96 -6.79
CA VAL A 125 3.48 -2.37 -6.89
C VAL A 125 3.14 -2.95 -8.26
N VAL A 126 4.03 -3.80 -8.77
CA VAL A 126 3.80 -4.63 -9.95
C VAL A 126 4.27 -6.05 -9.70
N GLU A 127 3.68 -6.99 -10.43
CA GLU A 127 4.29 -8.30 -10.64
C GLU A 127 5.27 -8.19 -11.81
N TRP A 128 6.50 -8.64 -11.59
CA TRP A 128 7.57 -8.64 -12.58
C TRP A 128 8.27 -9.99 -12.59
N GLU A 129 8.28 -10.67 -13.73
CA GLU A 129 8.60 -12.10 -13.81
C GLU A 129 7.64 -12.94 -12.95
N LYS A 130 7.76 -14.26 -13.08
CA LYS A 130 6.91 -15.18 -12.36
C LYS A 130 7.14 -15.09 -10.84
N ASP A 131 6.06 -14.93 -10.09
CA ASP A 131 6.01 -14.98 -8.61
C ASP A 131 6.87 -13.91 -7.91
N LYS A 132 7.24 -12.83 -8.60
CA LYS A 132 8.08 -11.74 -8.06
C LYS A 132 7.34 -10.42 -8.09
N LEU A 133 7.40 -9.70 -6.98
CA LEU A 133 6.85 -8.37 -6.84
C LEU A 133 7.97 -7.33 -6.85
N MET A 134 7.71 -6.22 -7.52
CA MET A 134 8.50 -5.00 -7.37
C MET A 134 7.65 -3.89 -6.74
N MET A 135 8.20 -3.21 -5.74
CA MET A 135 7.59 -2.06 -5.08
C MET A 135 8.49 -0.84 -5.23
N MET A 136 7.97 0.20 -5.88
CA MET A 136 8.60 1.52 -5.95
C MET A 136 8.04 2.42 -4.86
N THR A 137 8.91 3.13 -4.14
CA THR A 137 8.53 4.04 -3.06
C THR A 137 9.21 5.40 -3.25
N ALA A 138 8.54 6.49 -2.89
CA ALA A 138 9.16 7.80 -2.75
C ALA A 138 9.78 7.94 -1.35
N CYS A 139 11.08 8.27 -1.25
CA CYS A 139 11.76 8.35 0.03
C CYS A 139 12.25 9.76 0.39
N ASP A 140 12.40 10.02 1.69
CA ASP A 140 12.80 11.31 2.28
C ASP A 140 14.16 11.82 1.79
N ASP A 141 15.04 10.93 1.34
CA ASP A 141 16.33 11.29 0.72
C ASP A 141 16.18 11.86 -0.70
N GLY A 142 14.94 12.07 -1.15
CA GLY A 142 14.58 12.61 -2.45
C GLY A 142 14.71 11.58 -3.58
N ARG A 143 15.10 10.33 -3.31
CA ARG A 143 15.20 9.28 -4.31
C ARG A 143 14.01 8.35 -4.21
N ARG A 144 13.64 7.77 -5.35
CA ARG A 144 12.73 6.64 -5.36
C ARG A 144 13.52 5.36 -5.23
N ARG A 145 13.16 4.55 -4.24
CA ARG A 145 13.76 3.23 -4.04
C ARG A 145 12.85 2.18 -4.62
N VAL A 146 13.44 1.19 -5.27
CA VAL A 146 12.70 0.04 -5.83
C VAL A 146 13.18 -1.19 -5.11
N TYR A 147 12.24 -1.97 -4.59
CA TYR A 147 12.51 -3.20 -3.86
C TYR A 147 11.90 -4.39 -4.61
N GLU A 148 12.60 -5.51 -4.59
CA GLU A 148 12.17 -6.79 -5.13
C GLU A 148 11.85 -7.77 -3.99
N SER A 149 10.81 -8.57 -4.19
CA SER A 149 10.39 -9.61 -3.26
C SER A 149 9.87 -10.82 -4.04
N GLY A 150 10.46 -12.00 -3.80
CA GLY A 150 9.95 -13.29 -4.27
C GLY A 150 9.05 -14.01 -3.27
N ASP A 151 8.76 -13.42 -2.11
CA ASP A 151 8.07 -14.06 -0.99
C ASP A 151 6.85 -13.27 -0.49
N LYS A 152 6.24 -12.48 -1.39
CA LYS A 152 5.07 -11.62 -1.12
C LYS A 152 5.30 -10.62 0.03
N GLY A 153 6.51 -10.07 0.11
CA GLY A 153 6.90 -9.00 1.02
C GLY A 153 7.31 -9.50 2.41
N LYS A 154 7.68 -10.77 2.57
CA LYS A 154 8.31 -11.21 3.83
C LYS A 154 9.72 -10.66 3.94
N SER A 155 10.44 -10.59 2.82
CA SER A 155 11.74 -9.95 2.70
C SER A 155 11.79 -9.07 1.45
N TRP A 156 12.57 -7.99 1.53
CA TRP A 156 12.75 -7.04 0.44
C TRP A 156 14.24 -6.83 0.17
N THR A 157 14.61 -6.84 -1.11
CA THR A 157 15.96 -6.47 -1.55
C THR A 157 15.88 -5.21 -2.39
N GLU A 158 16.65 -4.18 -2.06
CA GLU A 158 16.71 -2.98 -2.89
C GLU A 158 17.37 -3.30 -4.24
N ALA A 159 16.70 -2.97 -5.34
CA ALA A 159 17.11 -3.24 -6.71
C ALA A 159 18.19 -2.27 -7.21
N LEU A 160 19.31 -2.19 -6.49
CA LEU A 160 20.42 -1.24 -6.71
C LEU A 160 21.11 -1.40 -8.07
N GLY A 161 21.07 -2.60 -8.65
CA GLY A 161 21.67 -2.89 -9.95
C GLY A 161 20.81 -2.50 -11.15
N THR A 162 19.56 -2.09 -10.93
CA THR A 162 18.58 -1.88 -12.01
C THR A 162 17.84 -0.55 -11.85
N LEU A 163 16.78 -0.51 -11.03
CA LEU A 163 15.79 0.56 -11.03
C LEU A 163 15.86 1.45 -9.78
N SER A 164 16.44 0.96 -8.68
CA SER A 164 16.47 1.74 -7.46
C SER A 164 17.34 2.99 -7.63
N ARG A 165 16.86 4.12 -7.12
CA ARG A 165 17.54 5.43 -7.13
C ARG A 165 17.75 6.03 -8.51
N VAL A 166 17.17 5.45 -9.57
CA VAL A 166 17.16 6.02 -10.92
C VAL A 166 16.29 7.28 -10.98
N TRP A 167 15.13 7.24 -10.33
CA TRP A 167 14.22 8.39 -10.22
C TRP A 167 14.41 9.12 -8.90
N GLY A 168 14.25 10.44 -8.94
CA GLY A 168 14.28 11.27 -7.74
C GLY A 168 13.50 12.56 -7.94
N ASN A 169 13.16 13.18 -6.82
CA ASN A 169 12.50 14.47 -6.78
C ASN A 169 13.54 15.59 -7.01
N PRO A 170 13.11 16.77 -7.50
CA PRO A 170 13.97 17.94 -7.57
C PRO A 170 14.63 18.25 -6.22
N ARG A 171 15.84 18.80 -6.24
CA ARG A 171 16.55 19.18 -4.99
C ARG A 171 15.91 20.41 -4.34
N GLY A 172 15.68 20.36 -3.03
CA GLY A 172 15.29 21.50 -2.20
C GLY A 172 14.28 21.16 -1.11
N ASP A 173 14.25 21.96 -0.04
CA ASP A 173 13.48 21.72 1.20
C ASP A 173 11.95 21.66 1.02
N LYS A 174 11.45 21.87 -0.20
CA LYS A 174 10.02 21.84 -0.57
C LYS A 174 9.65 20.66 -1.48
N ALA A 175 10.61 19.81 -1.84
CA ALA A 175 10.35 18.67 -2.72
C ALA A 175 9.56 17.61 -1.95
N LYS A 176 8.28 17.47 -2.28
CA LYS A 176 7.42 16.43 -1.71
C LYS A 176 7.53 15.15 -2.55
N GLY A 177 7.49 14.01 -1.87
CA GLY A 177 7.15 12.74 -2.51
C GLY A 177 5.83 12.88 -3.28
N VAL A 178 5.77 12.25 -4.45
CA VAL A 178 4.54 12.16 -5.24
C VAL A 178 4.36 10.70 -5.60
N GLY A 179 3.13 10.20 -5.47
CA GLY A 179 2.77 8.88 -5.98
C GLY A 179 3.11 8.71 -7.46
N SER A 180 3.45 7.48 -7.84
CA SER A 180 3.75 7.11 -9.21
C SER A 180 2.69 6.17 -9.76
N GLY A 181 2.49 6.20 -11.08
CA GLY A 181 2.05 4.98 -11.75
C GLY A 181 3.26 4.04 -11.90
N PHE A 182 3.09 2.76 -11.63
CA PHE A 182 4.05 1.71 -11.96
C PHE A 182 3.27 0.51 -12.47
N ILE A 183 3.52 0.12 -13.72
CA ILE A 183 2.77 -0.93 -14.41
C ILE A 183 3.72 -1.82 -15.22
N THR A 184 3.30 -3.05 -15.47
CA THR A 184 3.87 -3.93 -16.48
C THR A 184 2.90 -4.06 -17.64
N ALA A 185 3.42 -4.11 -18.86
CA ALA A 185 2.61 -4.24 -20.08
C ALA A 185 3.42 -4.96 -21.15
N THR A 186 2.74 -5.78 -21.94
CA THR A 186 3.31 -6.37 -23.16
C THR A 186 3.12 -5.39 -24.31
N VAL A 187 4.21 -4.95 -24.93
CA VAL A 187 4.19 -4.03 -26.07
C VAL A 187 4.91 -4.67 -27.24
N GLY A 188 4.17 -4.90 -28.33
CA GLY A 188 4.64 -5.72 -29.44
C GLY A 188 4.55 -7.21 -29.12
N GLY A 189 4.28 -7.99 -30.15
CA GLY A 189 4.08 -9.44 -30.09
C GLY A 189 3.50 -9.89 -31.41
N ASP A 190 4.28 -10.64 -32.17
CA ASP A 190 3.76 -11.49 -33.25
C ASP A 190 3.24 -12.81 -32.64
#